data_AF-A0A2E4PS16-F1
#
_entry.id   AF-A0A2E4PS16-F1
#
_cell.length_a   1.000
_cell.length_b   1.000
_cell.length_c   1.000
_cell.angle_alpha   90.00
_cell.angle_beta   90.00
_cell.angle_gamma   90.00
#
_symmetry.space_group_name_H-M   'P 1'
#
loop_
_entity.id
_entity.type
_entity.pdbx_description
1 polymer ?
#
loop_
_entity_poly.entity_id
_entity_poly.type
_entity_poly.pdbx_seq_one_letter_code
_entity_poly.pdbx_strand_id
1 'polypeptide(L)'
;MIELEKVGRPAVALVSGRFEEDAVASSRAFGMPDLQWVIVPRIYRNLEPELCISQTEDAIDDLVGSLTSSISERNSGIDTVNTRVYEGEDRHDAILKMNEDFMLEDLGDGLLLHPPTREAVDQMLSGTCLPADHVVCDMPPGFGLATVEKIAINAVMAGAKPEHLPVVIAAVKGMSKLHKDGGKSLLMSTSPEAPLLVVNGPIGEKIGLNPKSALGPGRDNQVNTIVGRAFALCFRNIGYWYPGLMDMDT
;
A
#
# COMPACT_ATOMS: atom_id res chain seq x y z
N MET A 1 1.97 -14.39 -15.60
CA MET A 1 1.53 -13.69 -16.84
C MET A 1 2.38 -12.48 -17.11
N ILE A 2 2.47 -11.53 -16.18
CA ILE A 2 3.35 -10.35 -16.34
C ILE A 2 4.80 -10.75 -16.64
N GLU A 3 5.34 -11.75 -15.93
CA GLU A 3 6.69 -12.27 -16.23
C GLU A 3 6.81 -12.96 -17.59
N LEU A 4 5.71 -13.51 -18.15
CA LEU A 4 5.69 -14.08 -19.50
C LEU A 4 5.70 -12.95 -20.55
N GLU A 5 4.89 -11.91 -20.34
CA GLU A 5 4.84 -10.72 -21.20
C GLU A 5 6.19 -9.99 -21.22
N LYS A 6 6.86 -9.85 -20.05
CA LYS A 6 8.21 -9.27 -19.95
C LYS A 6 9.28 -10.01 -20.77
N VAL A 7 9.10 -11.31 -21.02
CA VAL A 7 9.98 -12.11 -21.89
C VAL A 7 9.47 -12.21 -23.33
N GLY A 8 8.52 -11.36 -23.72
CA GLY A 8 7.98 -11.25 -25.08
C GLY A 8 7.01 -12.37 -25.45
N ARG A 9 6.36 -12.99 -24.47
CA ARG A 9 5.31 -14.00 -24.71
C ARG A 9 3.94 -13.42 -24.33
N PRO A 10 3.04 -13.20 -25.31
CA PRO A 10 1.68 -12.77 -25.03
C PRO A 10 0.99 -13.69 -24.03
N ALA A 11 0.34 -13.11 -23.03
CA ALA A 11 -0.37 -13.82 -21.99
C ALA A 11 -1.63 -13.05 -21.59
N VAL A 12 -2.76 -13.75 -21.60
CA VAL A 12 -4.07 -13.22 -21.19
C VAL A 12 -4.55 -13.99 -19.97
N ALA A 13 -5.01 -13.27 -18.95
CA ALA A 13 -5.55 -13.88 -17.75
C ALA A 13 -7.00 -14.34 -17.92
N LEU A 14 -7.37 -15.42 -17.25
CA LEU A 14 -8.77 -15.68 -16.91
C LEU A 14 -9.00 -15.16 -15.50
N VAL A 15 -9.85 -14.15 -15.38
CA VAL A 15 -10.19 -13.50 -14.11
C VAL A 15 -11.64 -13.81 -13.79
N SER A 16 -11.94 -14.26 -12.59
CA SER A 16 -13.34 -14.44 -12.19
C SER A 16 -13.97 -13.08 -11.90
N GLY A 17 -15.23 -12.86 -12.29
CA GLY A 17 -15.88 -11.54 -12.25
C GLY A 17 -15.96 -10.87 -10.87
N ARG A 18 -15.64 -11.58 -9.78
CA ARG A 18 -15.50 -11.00 -8.44
C ARG A 18 -14.12 -10.38 -8.15
N PHE A 19 -13.15 -10.55 -9.06
CA PHE A 19 -11.76 -10.12 -8.89
C PHE A 19 -11.29 -9.18 -10.01
N GLU A 20 -12.22 -8.47 -10.65
CA GLU A 20 -11.86 -7.52 -11.71
C GLU A 20 -11.06 -6.34 -11.14
N GLU A 21 -11.49 -5.79 -10.01
CA GLU A 21 -10.78 -4.71 -9.32
C GLU A 21 -9.39 -5.15 -8.85
N ASP A 22 -9.25 -6.37 -8.31
CA ASP A 22 -7.96 -6.98 -7.96
C ASP A 22 -7.03 -7.13 -9.17
N ALA A 23 -7.59 -7.52 -10.33
CA ALA A 23 -6.82 -7.67 -11.56
C ALA A 23 -6.29 -6.31 -12.04
N VAL A 24 -7.11 -5.26 -11.98
CA VAL A 24 -6.71 -3.88 -12.26
C VAL A 24 -5.61 -3.43 -11.28
N ALA A 25 -5.84 -3.57 -9.98
CA ALA A 25 -4.88 -3.16 -8.95
C ALA A 25 -3.54 -3.90 -9.09
N SER A 26 -3.59 -5.21 -9.29
CA SER A 26 -2.40 -6.06 -9.49
C SER A 26 -1.65 -5.68 -10.77
N SER A 27 -2.35 -5.48 -11.89
CA SER A 27 -1.71 -5.12 -13.16
C SER A 27 -0.87 -3.84 -13.04
N ARG A 28 -1.39 -2.83 -12.33
CA ARG A 28 -0.70 -1.57 -12.02
C ARG A 28 0.48 -1.78 -11.09
N ALA A 29 0.27 -2.50 -9.98
CA ALA A 29 1.30 -2.78 -8.99
C ALA A 29 2.54 -3.46 -9.59
N PHE A 30 2.34 -4.34 -10.57
CA PHE A 30 3.42 -5.07 -11.23
C PHE A 30 3.95 -4.37 -12.50
N GLY A 31 3.57 -3.11 -12.74
CA GLY A 31 4.10 -2.28 -13.81
C GLY A 31 3.60 -2.66 -15.21
N MET A 32 2.40 -3.23 -15.32
CA MET A 32 1.78 -3.60 -16.58
C MET A 32 0.28 -3.19 -16.58
N PRO A 33 -0.03 -1.88 -16.52
CA PRO A 33 -1.42 -1.38 -16.47
C PRO A 33 -2.26 -1.81 -17.70
N ASP A 34 -1.59 -2.14 -18.80
CA ASP A 34 -2.19 -2.59 -20.05
C ASP A 34 -2.35 -4.12 -20.14
N LEU A 35 -2.05 -4.86 -19.06
CA LEU A 35 -2.20 -6.33 -19.04
C LEU A 35 -3.63 -6.71 -19.43
N GLN A 36 -3.78 -7.70 -20.31
CA GLN A 36 -5.08 -8.16 -20.79
C GLN A 36 -5.62 -9.35 -19.98
N TRP A 37 -6.93 -9.40 -19.84
CA TRP A 37 -7.65 -10.50 -19.21
C TRP A 37 -9.06 -10.65 -19.80
N VAL A 38 -9.60 -11.85 -19.65
CA VAL A 38 -10.98 -12.22 -19.98
C VAL A 38 -11.68 -12.59 -18.69
N ILE A 39 -12.94 -12.15 -18.56
CA ILE A 39 -13.75 -12.39 -17.38
C ILE A 39 -14.55 -13.69 -17.53
N VAL A 40 -14.49 -14.55 -16.51
CA VAL A 40 -15.40 -15.68 -16.35
C VAL A 40 -16.33 -15.45 -15.16
N PRO A 41 -17.58 -15.94 -15.18
CA PRO A 41 -18.56 -15.59 -14.17
C PRO A 41 -18.26 -16.16 -12.77
N ARG A 42 -17.50 -17.26 -12.66
CA ARG A 42 -17.31 -17.98 -11.39
C ARG A 42 -15.86 -18.30 -11.09
N ILE A 43 -15.57 -18.38 -9.80
CA ILE A 43 -14.28 -18.80 -9.26
C ILE A 43 -14.13 -20.31 -9.47
N TYR A 44 -13.00 -20.76 -10.03
CA TYR A 44 -12.74 -22.19 -10.28
C TYR A 44 -12.56 -23.01 -9.01
N ARG A 45 -12.13 -22.37 -7.90
CA ARG A 45 -11.91 -23.04 -6.62
C ARG A 45 -13.23 -23.63 -6.10
N ASN A 46 -13.29 -24.94 -5.93
CA ASN A 46 -14.47 -25.71 -5.52
C ASN A 46 -15.66 -25.60 -6.48
N LEU A 47 -15.44 -25.24 -7.74
CA LEU A 47 -16.48 -25.27 -8.76
C LEU A 47 -16.59 -26.68 -9.35
N GLU A 48 -17.82 -27.08 -9.65
CA GLU A 48 -18.10 -28.38 -10.27
C GLU A 48 -17.41 -28.46 -11.66
N PRO A 49 -16.79 -29.60 -12.02
CA PRO A 49 -16.01 -29.71 -13.25
C PRO A 49 -16.74 -29.32 -14.54
N GLU A 50 -18.00 -29.70 -14.71
CA GLU A 50 -18.77 -29.35 -15.91
C GLU A 50 -18.97 -27.84 -16.00
N LEU A 51 -19.26 -27.19 -14.88
CA LEU A 51 -19.35 -25.72 -14.82
C LEU A 51 -18.01 -25.02 -15.05
N CYS A 52 -16.89 -25.64 -14.68
CA CYS A 52 -15.57 -25.12 -15.04
C CYS A 52 -15.38 -25.14 -16.55
N ILE A 53 -15.75 -26.23 -17.21
CA ILE A 53 -15.62 -26.40 -18.66
C ILE A 53 -16.52 -25.39 -19.37
N SER A 54 -17.82 -25.40 -19.07
CA SER A 54 -18.80 -24.58 -19.79
C SER A 54 -18.47 -23.09 -19.73
N GLN A 55 -18.10 -22.56 -18.55
CA GLN A 55 -17.75 -21.15 -18.44
C GLN A 55 -16.42 -20.79 -19.13
N THR A 56 -15.52 -21.76 -19.28
CA THR A 56 -14.25 -21.56 -20.00
C THR A 56 -14.51 -21.53 -21.49
N GLU A 57 -15.31 -22.47 -22.00
CA GLU A 57 -15.69 -22.56 -23.41
C GLU A 57 -16.30 -21.26 -23.91
N ASP A 58 -17.21 -20.67 -23.13
CA ASP A 58 -17.84 -19.37 -23.43
C ASP A 58 -16.81 -18.21 -23.54
N ALA A 59 -15.64 -18.36 -22.92
CA ALA A 59 -14.57 -17.34 -22.88
C ALA A 59 -13.42 -17.61 -23.88
N ILE A 60 -13.42 -18.74 -24.61
CA ILE A 60 -12.32 -19.13 -25.50
C ILE A 60 -12.12 -18.11 -26.63
N ASP A 61 -13.21 -17.68 -27.27
CA ASP A 61 -13.13 -16.77 -28.42
C ASP A 61 -12.54 -15.41 -28.01
N ASP A 62 -12.94 -14.90 -26.84
CA ASP A 62 -12.40 -13.66 -26.26
C ASP A 62 -10.92 -13.82 -25.88
N LEU A 63 -10.53 -14.99 -25.36
CA LEU A 63 -9.14 -15.34 -25.05
C LEU A 63 -8.27 -15.32 -26.30
N VAL A 64 -8.72 -16.00 -27.36
CA VAL A 64 -8.01 -16.06 -28.64
C VAL A 64 -7.96 -14.67 -29.27
N GLY A 65 -9.05 -13.92 -29.27
CA GLY A 65 -9.10 -12.54 -29.76
C GLY A 65 -8.10 -11.63 -29.04
N SER A 66 -8.04 -11.73 -27.71
CA SER A 66 -7.11 -10.96 -26.88
C SER A 66 -5.64 -11.33 -27.14
N LEU A 67 -5.34 -12.61 -27.37
CA LEU A 67 -3.98 -13.11 -27.65
C LEU A 67 -3.49 -12.79 -29.07
N THR A 68 -4.40 -12.58 -30.02
CA THR A 68 -4.08 -12.47 -31.46
C THR A 68 -4.27 -11.08 -32.06
N SER A 69 -4.83 -10.13 -31.29
CA SER A 69 -5.03 -8.75 -31.73
C SER A 69 -3.96 -7.80 -31.15
N SER A 70 -3.68 -6.72 -31.88
CA SER A 70 -2.88 -5.60 -31.38
C SER A 70 -3.79 -4.64 -30.61
N ILE A 71 -3.50 -4.41 -29.33
CA ILE A 71 -4.35 -3.57 -28.47
C ILE A 71 -3.67 -2.24 -28.19
N SER A 72 -4.45 -1.16 -28.20
CA SER A 72 -4.05 0.18 -27.75
C SER A 72 -3.87 0.22 -26.23
N GLU A 73 -2.81 0.87 -25.76
CA GLU A 73 -2.55 1.10 -24.33
C GLU A 73 -3.82 1.61 -23.61
N ARG A 74 -4.18 0.97 -22.49
CA ARG A 74 -5.12 1.51 -21.52
C ARG A 74 -4.44 2.69 -20.84
N ASN A 75 -4.60 3.87 -21.41
CA ASN A 75 -4.20 5.13 -20.77
C ASN A 75 -4.94 5.30 -19.44
N SER A 76 -4.35 4.82 -18.34
CA SER A 76 -4.67 5.32 -17.01
C SER A 76 -3.85 6.59 -16.81
N GLY A 77 -4.48 7.75 -17.00
CA GLY A 77 -3.84 9.02 -16.68
C GLY A 77 -3.28 8.96 -15.26
N ILE A 78 -1.97 9.16 -15.13
CA ILE A 78 -1.34 9.29 -13.81
C ILE A 78 -1.72 10.67 -13.30
N ASP A 79 -2.46 10.72 -12.20
CA ASP A 79 -2.68 11.98 -11.50
C ASP A 79 -1.32 12.50 -10.99
N THR A 80 -0.94 13.70 -11.44
CA THR A 80 0.34 14.34 -11.14
C THR A 80 0.22 15.41 -10.06
N VAL A 81 -0.99 15.58 -9.50
CA VAL A 81 -1.24 16.56 -8.44
C VAL A 81 -0.54 16.10 -7.16
N ASN A 82 0.61 16.71 -6.88
CA ASN A 82 1.44 16.40 -5.72
C ASN A 82 1.08 17.20 -4.45
N THR A 83 0.03 18.04 -4.49
CA THR A 83 -0.35 18.91 -3.37
C THR A 83 -1.84 19.21 -3.41
N ARG A 84 -2.49 19.15 -2.23
CA ARG A 84 -3.91 19.47 -2.03
C ARG A 84 -4.04 20.64 -1.05
N VAL A 85 -5.07 21.45 -1.25
CA VAL A 85 -5.38 22.60 -0.39
C VAL A 85 -6.80 22.44 0.15
N TYR A 86 -6.96 22.63 1.46
CA TYR A 86 -8.22 22.50 2.17
C TYR A 86 -8.59 23.83 2.83
N GLU A 87 -9.80 24.31 2.59
CA GLU A 87 -10.32 25.57 3.16
C GLU A 87 -11.48 25.30 4.12
N GLY A 88 -11.52 26.07 5.21
CA GLY A 88 -12.54 25.97 6.25
C GLY A 88 -12.79 27.29 6.95
N GLU A 89 -13.79 27.33 7.83
CA GLU A 89 -14.12 28.51 8.64
C GLU A 89 -12.91 28.95 9.49
N ASP A 90 -12.15 27.97 9.96
CA ASP A 90 -10.86 28.14 10.59
C ASP A 90 -9.91 26.99 10.22
N ARG A 91 -8.73 26.98 10.85
CA ARG A 91 -7.73 25.92 10.62
C ARG A 91 -8.22 24.55 11.10
N HIS A 92 -9.04 24.49 12.14
CA HIS A 92 -9.54 23.21 12.65
C HIS A 92 -10.53 22.60 11.67
N ASP A 93 -11.48 23.38 11.16
CA ASP A 93 -12.43 22.97 10.13
C ASP A 93 -11.71 22.47 8.86
N ALA A 94 -10.69 23.19 8.39
CA ALA A 94 -9.89 22.76 7.24
C ALA A 94 -9.20 21.39 7.47
N ILE A 95 -8.72 21.12 8.69
CA ILE A 95 -8.11 19.83 9.06
C ILE A 95 -9.15 18.72 9.10
N LEU A 96 -10.36 19.00 9.59
CA LEU A 96 -11.44 18.01 9.63
C LEU A 96 -11.87 17.62 8.21
N LYS A 97 -12.02 18.60 7.30
CA LYS A 97 -12.29 18.35 5.87
C LYS A 97 -11.20 17.53 5.20
N MET A 98 -9.93 17.84 5.45
CA MET A 98 -8.80 17.02 4.98
C MET A 98 -8.90 15.57 5.48
N ASN A 99 -9.25 15.38 6.76
CA ASN A 99 -9.39 14.04 7.32
C ASN A 99 -10.56 13.28 6.68
N GLU A 100 -11.69 13.94 6.42
CA GLU A 100 -12.83 13.33 5.73
C GLU A 100 -12.44 12.86 4.33
N ASP A 101 -11.83 13.72 3.52
CA ASP A 101 -11.37 13.37 2.18
C ASP A 101 -10.33 12.25 2.19
N PHE A 102 -9.36 12.31 3.11
CA PHE A 102 -8.33 11.28 3.22
C PHE A 102 -8.91 9.93 3.66
N MET A 103 -9.95 9.93 4.49
CA MET A 103 -10.65 8.70 4.84
C MET A 103 -11.46 8.13 3.66
N LEU A 104 -12.11 8.99 2.86
CA LEU A 104 -12.85 8.58 1.67
C LEU A 104 -11.95 7.97 0.59
N GLU A 105 -10.69 8.39 0.52
CA GLU A 105 -9.68 7.87 -0.41
C GLU A 105 -8.79 6.77 0.19
N ASP A 106 -9.16 6.22 1.35
CA ASP A 106 -8.39 5.18 2.04
C ASP A 106 -6.95 5.57 2.41
N LEU A 107 -6.65 6.87 2.54
CA LEU A 107 -5.36 7.42 2.97
C LEU A 107 -5.22 7.59 4.49
N GLY A 108 -6.32 7.36 5.23
CA GLY A 108 -6.38 7.44 6.70
C GLY A 108 -6.60 6.10 7.39
N ASP A 109 -6.53 6.11 8.72
CA ASP A 109 -6.62 4.92 9.57
C ASP A 109 -7.73 5.02 10.63
N GLY A 110 -8.71 5.90 10.41
CA GLY A 110 -9.82 6.17 11.33
C GLY A 110 -9.44 7.03 12.54
N LEU A 111 -8.17 7.43 12.68
CA LEU A 111 -7.70 8.37 13.69
C LEU A 111 -7.37 9.72 13.03
N LEU A 112 -7.42 10.81 13.82
CA LEU A 112 -7.09 12.14 13.32
C LEU A 112 -5.65 12.17 12.77
N LEU A 113 -5.50 12.62 11.54
CA LEU A 113 -4.24 12.78 10.83
C LEU A 113 -3.73 14.21 11.01
N HIS A 114 -2.44 14.33 11.30
CA HIS A 114 -1.77 15.62 11.21
C HIS A 114 -1.54 16.00 9.75
N PRO A 115 -1.85 17.23 9.31
CA PRO A 115 -1.62 17.64 7.93
C PRO A 115 -0.13 17.54 7.57
N PRO A 116 0.23 16.76 6.54
CA PRO A 116 1.61 16.67 6.08
C PRO A 116 1.98 17.88 5.19
N THR A 117 1.97 19.09 5.78
CA THR A 117 2.40 20.29 5.06
C THR A 117 3.88 20.22 4.73
N ARG A 118 4.32 20.99 3.72
CA ARG A 118 5.74 21.01 3.32
C ARG A 118 6.66 21.31 4.51
N GLU A 119 6.28 22.27 5.36
CA GLU A 119 7.06 22.65 6.54
C GLU A 119 7.15 21.52 7.57
N ALA A 120 6.04 20.79 7.79
CA ALA A 120 6.01 19.67 8.72
C ALA A 120 6.85 18.49 8.21
N VAL A 121 6.82 18.24 6.89
CA VAL A 121 7.64 17.22 6.23
C VAL A 121 9.12 17.61 6.28
N ASP A 122 9.47 18.87 5.98
CA ASP A 122 10.85 19.36 6.06
C ASP A 122 11.40 19.25 7.50
N GLN A 123 10.58 19.57 8.50
CA GLN A 123 10.94 19.36 9.90
C GLN A 123 11.15 17.87 10.21
N MET A 124 10.26 16.99 9.73
CA MET A 124 10.38 15.54 9.91
C MET A 124 11.69 15.00 9.32
N LEU A 125 12.06 15.47 8.12
CA LEU A 125 13.27 15.06 7.41
C LEU A 125 14.57 15.39 8.17
N SER A 126 14.55 16.35 9.11
CA SER A 126 15.70 16.60 10.01
C SER A 126 16.07 15.40 10.90
N GLY A 127 15.19 14.41 11.00
CA GLY A 127 15.39 13.17 11.74
C GLY A 127 16.36 12.18 11.08
N THR A 128 16.75 12.40 9.82
CA THR A 128 17.60 11.50 9.05
C THR A 128 18.70 12.26 8.29
N CYS A 129 19.75 11.54 7.91
CA CYS A 129 20.79 12.04 7.01
C CYS A 129 20.62 11.55 5.57
N LEU A 130 19.60 10.74 5.31
CA LEU A 130 19.30 10.24 3.97
C LEU A 130 18.63 11.34 3.13
N PRO A 131 18.97 11.46 1.83
CA PRO A 131 18.27 12.36 0.92
C PRO A 131 16.76 12.05 0.83
N ALA A 132 15.94 13.08 0.62
CA ALA A 132 14.48 12.95 0.56
C ALA A 132 14.01 12.02 -0.58
N ASP A 133 14.71 12.03 -1.71
CA ASP A 133 14.47 11.20 -2.89
C ASP A 133 15.09 9.79 -2.81
N HIS A 134 15.83 9.49 -1.74
CA HIS A 134 16.41 8.17 -1.56
C HIS A 134 15.31 7.11 -1.46
N VAL A 135 15.30 6.17 -2.41
CA VAL A 135 14.40 5.02 -2.40
C VAL A 135 14.89 4.00 -1.39
N VAL A 136 14.10 3.79 -0.33
CA VAL A 136 14.37 2.82 0.73
C VAL A 136 14.05 1.40 0.26
N CYS A 137 12.91 1.23 -0.40
CA CYS A 137 12.46 0.00 -1.06
C CYS A 137 11.25 0.25 -1.97
N ASP A 138 10.91 -0.74 -2.77
CA ASP A 138 9.55 -0.98 -3.28
C ASP A 138 8.68 -1.57 -2.17
N MET A 139 7.59 -0.91 -1.83
CA MET A 139 6.75 -1.26 -0.69
C MET A 139 5.63 -2.21 -1.11
N PRO A 140 5.58 -3.46 -0.59
CA PRO A 140 4.44 -4.34 -0.82
C PRO A 140 3.18 -3.83 -0.09
N PRO A 141 1.98 -4.25 -0.50
CA PRO A 141 1.68 -5.21 -1.58
C PRO A 141 1.74 -4.65 -3.01
N GLY A 142 1.55 -3.35 -3.18
CA GLY A 142 1.42 -2.66 -4.46
C GLY A 142 2.73 -2.19 -5.10
N PHE A 143 3.87 -2.46 -4.45
CA PHE A 143 5.23 -2.13 -4.89
C PHE A 143 5.48 -0.64 -5.18
N GLY A 144 4.77 0.25 -4.49
CA GLY A 144 5.04 1.69 -4.59
C GLY A 144 6.43 2.05 -4.08
N LEU A 145 7.10 2.98 -4.76
CA LEU A 145 8.45 3.40 -4.35
C LEU A 145 8.39 4.18 -3.03
N ALA A 146 8.95 3.61 -1.97
CA ALA A 146 9.09 4.21 -0.66
C ALA A 146 10.34 5.10 -0.61
N THR A 147 10.20 6.36 -0.97
CA THR A 147 11.23 7.37 -0.74
C THR A 147 11.23 7.81 0.72
N VAL A 148 12.34 8.38 1.19
CA VAL A 148 12.43 8.98 2.53
C VAL A 148 11.38 10.07 2.73
N GLU A 149 11.11 10.90 1.71
CA GLU A 149 10.05 11.91 1.74
C GLU A 149 8.66 11.30 1.96
N LYS A 150 8.31 10.22 1.24
CA LYS A 150 7.02 9.54 1.39
C LYS A 150 6.86 8.90 2.76
N ILE A 151 7.94 8.32 3.30
CA ILE A 151 7.95 7.78 4.67
C ILE A 151 7.76 8.93 5.68
N ALA A 152 8.42 10.07 5.47
CA ALA A 152 8.28 11.25 6.31
C ALA A 152 6.85 11.82 6.28
N ILE A 153 6.19 11.88 5.12
CA ILE A 153 4.78 12.29 4.98
C ILE A 153 3.88 11.43 5.88
N ASN A 154 4.01 10.10 5.80
CA ASN A 154 3.23 9.17 6.62
C ASN A 154 3.55 9.27 8.11
N ALA A 155 4.82 9.49 8.45
CA ALA A 155 5.25 9.73 9.83
C ALA A 155 4.65 11.03 10.39
N VAL A 156 4.59 12.10 9.59
CA VAL A 156 3.92 13.35 9.98
C VAL A 156 2.44 13.08 10.23
N MET A 157 1.74 12.43 9.30
CA MET A 157 0.31 12.09 9.44
C MET A 157 0.01 11.34 10.74
N ALA A 158 0.89 10.43 11.15
CA ALA A 158 0.76 9.68 12.40
C ALA A 158 1.02 10.51 13.68
N GLY A 159 1.58 11.72 13.55
CA GLY A 159 2.01 12.55 14.67
C GLY A 159 3.40 12.22 15.20
N ALA A 160 4.26 11.62 14.38
CA ALA A 160 5.62 11.30 14.77
C ALA A 160 6.49 12.55 14.93
N LYS A 161 7.62 12.38 15.63
CA LYS A 161 8.67 13.38 15.74
C LYS A 161 9.85 13.00 14.86
N PRO A 162 10.72 13.95 14.48
CA PRO A 162 11.92 13.66 13.68
C PRO A 162 12.77 12.54 14.28
N GLU A 163 12.93 12.49 15.61
CA GLU A 163 13.69 11.45 16.30
C GLU A 163 13.14 10.02 16.12
N HIS A 164 11.85 9.87 15.78
CA HIS A 164 11.22 8.58 15.48
C HIS A 164 11.50 8.10 14.05
N LEU A 165 11.76 9.02 13.12
CA LEU A 165 11.85 8.74 11.67
C LEU A 165 12.86 7.64 11.32
N PRO A 166 14.07 7.58 11.90
CA PRO A 166 15.01 6.50 11.60
C PRO A 166 14.45 5.10 11.89
N VAL A 167 13.63 4.96 12.93
CA VAL A 167 12.99 3.67 13.27
C VAL A 167 11.93 3.32 12.24
N VAL A 168 11.12 4.28 11.80
CA VAL A 168 10.10 4.06 10.75
C VAL A 168 10.77 3.66 9.43
N ILE A 169 11.83 4.37 9.01
CA ILE A 169 12.61 4.02 7.81
C ILE A 169 13.18 2.61 7.91
N ALA A 170 13.77 2.26 9.06
CA ALA A 170 14.32 0.93 9.29
C ALA A 170 13.24 -0.16 9.28
N ALA A 171 12.05 0.12 9.84
CA ALA A 171 10.91 -0.78 9.83
C ALA A 171 10.42 -1.04 8.40
N VAL A 172 10.23 0.02 7.60
CA VAL A 172 9.85 -0.07 6.18
C VAL A 172 10.86 -0.90 5.38
N LYS A 173 12.15 -0.62 5.57
CA LYS A 173 13.24 -1.41 4.96
C LYS A 173 13.28 -2.86 5.44
N GLY A 174 12.89 -3.11 6.68
CA GLY A 174 12.81 -4.44 7.26
C GLY A 174 11.68 -5.26 6.64
N MET A 175 10.52 -4.64 6.44
CA MET A 175 9.36 -5.30 5.84
C MET A 175 9.67 -5.79 4.43
N SER A 176 10.23 -4.95 3.55
CA SER A 176 10.58 -5.35 2.18
C SER A 176 11.62 -6.48 2.10
N LYS A 177 12.29 -6.79 3.21
CA LYS A 177 13.24 -7.90 3.33
C LYS A 177 12.67 -9.12 4.05
N LEU A 178 11.39 -9.07 4.44
CA LEU A 178 10.72 -10.17 5.08
C LEU A 178 10.44 -11.26 4.03
N HIS A 179 11.04 -12.44 4.21
CA HIS A 179 10.93 -13.55 3.26
C HIS A 179 11.35 -13.21 1.82
N LYS A 180 11.02 -14.09 0.86
CA LYS A 180 11.46 -13.98 -0.53
C LYS A 180 10.61 -13.00 -1.34
N ASP A 181 9.45 -12.63 -0.80
CA ASP A 181 8.40 -11.83 -1.43
C ASP A 181 8.12 -10.51 -0.68
N GLY A 182 8.99 -10.12 0.25
CA GLY A 182 8.92 -8.85 0.97
C GLY A 182 7.74 -8.71 1.93
N GLY A 183 7.16 -9.81 2.40
CA GLY A 183 5.97 -9.79 3.27
C GLY A 183 4.65 -9.61 2.51
N LYS A 184 4.67 -9.64 1.17
CA LYS A 184 3.46 -9.59 0.34
C LYS A 184 2.45 -10.65 0.74
N SER A 185 2.89 -11.89 0.98
CA SER A 185 1.98 -12.96 1.40
C SER A 185 1.19 -12.65 2.67
N LEU A 186 1.73 -11.78 3.53
CA LEU A 186 1.11 -11.39 4.80
C LEU A 186 0.07 -10.27 4.58
N LEU A 187 0.34 -9.35 3.64
CA LEU A 187 -0.49 -8.16 3.40
C LEU A 187 -1.57 -8.37 2.34
N MET A 188 -1.47 -9.42 1.50
CA MET A 188 -2.49 -9.82 0.53
C MET A 188 -3.13 -11.17 0.88
N SER A 189 -3.21 -11.46 2.18
CA SER A 189 -3.72 -12.73 2.68
C SER A 189 -5.25 -12.74 2.70
N THR A 190 -5.79 -13.94 2.88
CA THR A 190 -7.14 -14.15 3.39
C THR A 190 -7.06 -14.68 4.83
N SER A 191 -6.04 -14.25 5.59
CA SER A 191 -5.90 -14.51 7.02
C SER A 191 -5.37 -13.26 7.72
N PRO A 192 -6.00 -12.84 8.83
CA PRO A 192 -5.71 -11.56 9.47
C PRO A 192 -4.33 -11.58 10.13
N GLU A 193 -3.34 -11.05 9.42
CA GLU A 193 -1.96 -10.97 9.89
C GLU A 193 -1.60 -9.51 10.20
N ALA A 194 -0.91 -9.30 11.31
CA ALA A 194 -0.48 -7.96 11.75
C ALA A 194 1.03 -7.96 12.01
N PRO A 195 1.79 -7.02 11.42
CA PRO A 195 3.23 -7.00 11.59
C PRO A 195 3.62 -6.55 13.00
N LEU A 196 4.52 -7.31 13.64
CA LEU A 196 5.12 -6.95 14.92
C LEU A 196 6.48 -6.27 14.71
N LEU A 197 6.59 -5.00 15.09
CA LEU A 197 7.87 -4.29 15.06
C LEU A 197 8.66 -4.53 16.36
N VAL A 198 9.84 -5.12 16.23
CA VAL A 198 10.79 -5.29 17.34
C VAL A 198 12.00 -4.38 17.12
N VAL A 199 12.20 -3.43 18.02
CA VAL A 199 13.33 -2.50 17.97
C VAL A 199 14.38 -2.94 18.98
N ASN A 200 15.60 -3.17 18.51
CA ASN A 200 16.74 -3.50 19.35
C ASN A 200 17.81 -2.42 19.28
N GLY A 201 18.40 -2.08 20.42
CA GLY A 201 19.53 -1.15 20.52
C GLY A 201 19.18 0.19 21.19
N PRO A 202 20.19 1.08 21.33
CA PRO A 202 20.10 2.29 22.15
C PRO A 202 19.08 3.31 21.64
N ILE A 203 18.70 3.23 20.36
CA ILE A 203 17.69 4.12 19.78
C ILE A 203 16.33 3.94 20.45
N GLY A 204 15.97 2.71 20.87
CA GLY A 204 14.69 2.44 21.50
C GLY A 204 14.53 3.20 22.82
N GLU A 205 15.56 3.15 23.67
CA GLU A 205 15.60 3.94 24.90
C GLU A 205 15.65 5.44 24.62
N LYS A 206 16.47 5.87 23.64
CA LYS A 206 16.66 7.28 23.29
C LYS A 206 15.34 7.98 22.90
N ILE A 207 14.48 7.28 22.14
CA ILE A 207 13.20 7.86 21.70
C ILE A 207 12.05 7.56 22.67
N GLY A 208 12.30 6.83 23.75
CA GLY A 208 11.28 6.50 24.74
C GLY A 208 10.30 5.41 24.30
N LEU A 209 10.73 4.46 23.45
CA LEU A 209 9.93 3.24 23.21
C LEU A 209 9.80 2.47 24.53
N ASN A 210 8.60 1.98 24.81
CA ASN A 210 8.32 1.22 26.02
C ASN A 210 8.62 -0.26 25.82
N PRO A 211 9.66 -0.81 26.50
CA PRO A 211 10.01 -2.21 26.37
C PRO A 211 9.19 -3.14 27.27
N LYS A 212 8.41 -2.58 28.22
CA LYS A 212 7.69 -3.37 29.24
C LYS A 212 6.33 -3.83 28.74
N SER A 213 5.61 -2.97 28.03
CA SER A 213 4.25 -3.25 27.55
C SER A 213 4.10 -2.70 26.15
N ALA A 214 4.31 -3.55 25.14
CA ALA A 214 4.33 -3.13 23.74
C ALA A 214 2.99 -2.53 23.26
N LEU A 215 1.86 -3.00 23.81
CA LEU A 215 0.49 -2.61 23.44
C LEU A 215 -0.28 -1.93 24.59
N GLY A 216 0.44 -1.43 25.60
CA GLY A 216 -0.22 -0.81 26.76
C GLY A 216 -0.87 0.54 26.40
N PRO A 217 -1.84 1.01 27.19
CA PRO A 217 -2.47 2.30 26.96
C PRO A 217 -1.61 3.47 27.46
N GLY A 218 -1.98 4.68 27.06
CA GLY A 218 -1.59 5.93 27.72
C GLY A 218 -0.21 6.48 27.34
N ARG A 219 0.24 7.45 28.14
CA ARG A 219 1.45 8.24 27.90
C ARG A 219 2.70 7.38 27.69
N ASP A 220 2.84 6.32 28.48
CA ASP A 220 4.03 5.46 28.44
C ASP A 220 4.16 4.70 27.12
N ASN A 221 3.08 4.53 26.35
CA ASN A 221 3.09 3.87 25.05
C ASN A 221 2.87 4.81 23.86
N GLN A 222 2.86 6.12 24.10
CA GLN A 222 2.67 7.12 23.06
C GLN A 222 3.61 6.90 21.87
N VAL A 223 4.89 6.62 22.14
CA VAL A 223 5.90 6.41 21.08
C VAL A 223 5.64 5.09 20.34
N ASN A 224 5.29 4.01 21.04
CA ASN A 224 4.95 2.72 20.44
C ASN A 224 3.77 2.86 19.48
N THR A 225 2.69 3.50 19.92
CA THR A 225 1.49 3.75 19.11
C THR A 225 1.82 4.61 17.90
N ILE A 226 2.55 5.71 18.08
CA ILE A 226 2.90 6.63 16.98
C ILE A 226 3.79 5.95 15.94
N VAL A 227 4.81 5.21 16.36
CA VAL A 227 5.71 4.49 15.44
C VAL A 227 4.98 3.38 14.71
N GLY A 228 4.17 2.58 15.42
CA GLY A 228 3.34 1.54 14.81
C GLY A 228 2.34 2.10 13.81
N ARG A 229 1.70 3.23 14.14
CA ARG A 229 0.78 3.96 13.27
C ARG A 229 1.48 4.50 12.02
N ALA A 230 2.62 5.17 12.18
CA ALA A 230 3.42 5.67 11.06
C ALA A 230 3.84 4.55 10.09
N PHE A 231 4.21 3.40 10.66
CA PHE A 231 4.55 2.21 9.90
C PHE A 231 3.35 1.65 9.13
N ALA A 232 2.18 1.54 9.78
CA ALA A 232 0.93 1.09 9.14
C ALA A 232 0.51 2.01 7.98
N LEU A 233 0.56 3.33 8.17
CA LEU A 233 0.25 4.31 7.13
C LEU A 233 1.19 4.19 5.92
N CYS A 234 2.45 3.79 6.11
CA CYS A 234 3.35 3.55 4.99
C CYS A 234 2.86 2.39 4.09
N PHE A 235 2.36 1.29 4.65
CA PHE A 235 1.82 0.18 3.84
C PHE A 235 0.55 0.58 3.10
N ARG A 236 -0.33 1.32 3.77
CA ARG A 236 -1.55 1.84 3.17
C ARG A 236 -1.23 2.78 2.01
N ASN A 237 -0.49 3.86 2.28
CA ASN A 237 -0.34 4.99 1.34
C ASN A 237 0.78 4.79 0.31
N ILE A 238 1.80 3.99 0.62
CA ILE A 238 2.90 3.70 -0.31
C ILE A 238 2.74 2.31 -0.90
N GLY A 239 2.35 1.33 -0.08
CA GLY A 239 2.12 -0.04 -0.51
C GLY A 239 0.76 -0.28 -1.16
N TYR A 240 -0.13 0.71 -1.25
CA TYR A 240 -1.49 0.55 -1.79
C TYR A 240 -2.29 -0.54 -1.07
N TRP A 241 -2.05 -0.72 0.24
CA TRP A 241 -2.74 -1.70 1.06
C TRP A 241 -4.14 -1.20 1.44
N TYR A 242 -5.07 -1.34 0.49
CA TYR A 242 -6.45 -0.89 0.62
C TYR A 242 -7.41 -2.08 0.82
N PRO A 243 -8.34 -1.99 1.79
CA PRO A 243 -9.37 -3.01 2.02
C PRO A 243 -10.20 -3.29 0.77
N GLY A 244 -10.48 -4.56 0.48
CA GLY A 244 -11.29 -5.00 -0.65
C GLY A 244 -10.63 -4.88 -2.02
N LEU A 245 -9.39 -4.35 -2.11
CA LEU A 245 -8.62 -4.22 -3.35
C LEU A 245 -7.31 -5.01 -3.33
N MET A 246 -6.53 -4.87 -2.26
CA MET A 246 -5.29 -5.64 -2.05
C MET A 246 -5.29 -6.42 -0.75
N ASP A 247 -6.12 -6.02 0.22
CA ASP A 247 -6.39 -6.76 1.44
C ASP A 247 -7.79 -7.39 1.37
N MET A 248 -7.85 -8.72 1.41
CA MET A 248 -9.10 -9.47 1.25
C MET A 248 -9.64 -10.03 2.58
N ASP A 249 -9.05 -9.61 3.70
CA ASP A 249 -9.43 -10.04 5.06
C ASP A 249 -10.53 -9.20 5.72
N THR A 250 -11.06 -8.21 5.01
CA THR A 250 -12.09 -7.28 5.49
C THR A 250 -13.30 -7.29 4.58
#